data_AF-A0A6G2B7I2-F1
#
_entry.id   AF-A0A6G2B7I2-F1
#
_cell.length_a   1.000
_cell.length_b   1.000
_cell.length_c   1.000
_cell.angle_alpha   90.00
_cell.angle_beta   90.00
_cell.angle_gamma   90.00
#
_symmetry.space_group_name_H-M   'P 1'
#
loop_
_entity.id
_entity.type
_entity.pdbx_description
1 polymer ?
#
loop_
_entity_poly.entity_id
_entity_poly.type
_entity_poly.pdbx_seq_one_letter_code
_entity_poly.pdbx_strand_id
1 'polypeptide(L)'
;MVHSPPATAAVPPHRAARASSGVSAALRARSPDPRSAERDLWFLLLVTCAVPLTGSLLDFARLCGAPVHAWSAAVLPWLRLLCSLAAGWWLVTLVRARPSRWGAVRRGAAPALAAVAVTGRVAALVWPGGTWGVVGSLATTASLAWLCGESAVRHGVGWRGLGVAPHGARTAAGRLMAVAVFGAVVVLASTTVTWMARLRLGLPETAPWLPVLDRAQSAALGWNGPADMVANVLFTGVAEEMVLVGAVVVLGRAARRPLWVLCALSLLLRVAAHLYLGVPGVALVLLGACALLVYLRSGRLTPLVAGHVAYDLAASLVPSPEALGSLVLAALICAGAAFVVWFGRFAPAAGAEGRAESGRARDDGARRV
;
A
#
# COMPACT_ATOMS: atom_id res chain seq x y z
N MET A 1 9.87 17.18 -80.04
CA MET A 1 9.15 16.40 -79.02
C MET A 1 9.09 17.22 -77.76
N VAL A 2 7.92 17.75 -77.42
CA VAL A 2 7.68 18.63 -76.28
C VAL A 2 6.96 17.81 -75.22
N HIS A 3 7.60 17.59 -74.06
CA HIS A 3 7.01 16.85 -72.94
C HIS A 3 6.18 17.81 -72.09
N SER A 4 4.85 17.64 -72.13
CA SER A 4 3.93 18.29 -71.19
C SER A 4 3.97 17.59 -69.82
N PRO A 5 4.01 18.34 -68.70
CA PRO A 5 3.93 17.76 -67.36
C PRO A 5 2.51 17.30 -67.01
N PRO A 6 2.35 16.29 -66.12
CA PRO A 6 1.05 15.73 -65.75
C PRO A 6 0.27 16.67 -64.83
N ALA A 7 -1.04 16.79 -65.11
CA ALA A 7 -1.99 17.56 -64.33
C ALA A 7 -2.14 17.00 -62.91
N THR A 8 -1.90 17.85 -61.91
CA THR A 8 -2.13 17.58 -60.49
C THR A 8 -3.62 17.61 -60.18
N ALA A 9 -4.18 16.47 -59.77
CA ALA A 9 -5.56 16.36 -59.31
C ALA A 9 -5.75 17.11 -57.98
N ALA A 10 -6.67 18.07 -57.98
CA ALA A 10 -7.03 18.84 -56.80
C ALA A 10 -7.71 17.94 -55.74
N VAL A 11 -7.13 17.88 -54.54
CA VAL A 11 -7.71 17.23 -53.37
C VAL A 11 -8.89 18.06 -52.85
N PRO A 12 -10.09 17.49 -52.70
CA PRO A 12 -11.24 18.23 -52.20
C PRO A 12 -11.06 18.64 -50.72
N PRO A 13 -11.50 19.84 -50.32
CA PRO A 13 -11.36 20.32 -48.95
C PRO A 13 -12.22 19.48 -47.99
N HIS A 14 -11.56 18.82 -47.04
CA HIS A 14 -12.18 18.10 -45.93
C HIS A 14 -13.13 19.02 -45.13
N ARG A 15 -14.44 18.87 -45.33
CA ARG A 15 -15.48 19.30 -44.39
C ARG A 15 -15.42 18.40 -43.15
N ALA A 16 -14.55 18.74 -42.19
CA ALA A 16 -14.46 18.02 -40.92
C ALA A 16 -14.19 18.97 -39.75
N ALA A 17 -15.13 19.89 -39.46
CA ALA A 17 -15.08 20.66 -38.22
C ALA A 17 -16.45 21.26 -37.93
N ARG A 18 -17.23 20.70 -36.98
CA ARG A 18 -18.16 21.46 -36.11
C ARG A 18 -18.96 20.67 -35.07
N ALA A 19 -18.82 19.34 -34.93
CA ALA A 19 -19.62 18.57 -33.97
C ALA A 19 -18.93 18.21 -32.62
N SER A 20 -17.69 18.61 -32.36
CA SER A 20 -16.91 18.17 -31.19
C SER A 20 -16.85 19.14 -30.00
N SER A 21 -17.50 20.31 -30.05
CA SER A 21 -17.40 21.34 -29.00
C SER A 21 -18.31 21.09 -27.77
N GLY A 22 -19.35 20.25 -27.89
CA GLY A 22 -20.31 20.02 -26.80
C GLY A 22 -19.85 19.00 -25.74
N VAL A 23 -19.14 17.95 -26.14
CA VAL A 23 -18.69 16.86 -25.23
C VAL A 23 -17.49 17.28 -24.37
N SER A 24 -16.68 18.23 -24.86
CA SER A 24 -15.50 18.72 -24.16
C SER A 24 -15.83 19.59 -22.94
N ALA A 25 -17.00 20.23 -22.89
CA ALA A 25 -17.43 21.06 -21.75
C ALA A 25 -17.99 20.22 -20.58
N ALA A 26 -18.75 19.15 -20.88
CA ALA A 26 -19.26 18.23 -19.85
C ALA A 26 -18.15 17.33 -19.26
N LEU A 27 -17.07 17.12 -20.00
CA LEU A 27 -15.86 16.40 -19.55
C LEU A 27 -14.77 17.31 -18.98
N ARG A 28 -14.97 18.64 -18.90
CA ARG A 28 -14.30 19.48 -17.90
C ARG A 28 -14.89 19.16 -16.53
N ALA A 29 -14.77 17.89 -16.17
CA ALA A 29 -15.08 17.31 -14.89
C ALA A 29 -14.51 18.25 -13.83
N ARG A 30 -15.39 18.76 -12.96
CA ARG A 30 -14.99 19.56 -11.80
C ARG A 30 -13.79 18.85 -11.18
N SER A 31 -12.64 19.52 -11.21
CA SER A 31 -11.47 19.05 -10.48
C SER A 31 -11.92 18.78 -9.04
N PRO A 32 -11.66 17.58 -8.49
CA PRO A 32 -12.11 17.25 -7.14
C PRO A 32 -11.64 18.33 -6.17
N ASP A 33 -12.54 18.74 -5.26
CA ASP A 33 -12.26 19.76 -4.26
C ASP A 33 -11.12 19.27 -3.33
N PRO A 34 -9.97 19.96 -3.28
CA PRO A 34 -8.84 19.55 -2.45
C PRO A 34 -9.20 19.38 -0.97
N ARG A 35 -10.14 20.17 -0.45
CA ARG A 35 -10.60 20.07 0.95
C ARG A 35 -11.32 18.75 1.21
N SER A 36 -12.06 18.25 0.22
CA SER A 36 -12.75 16.98 0.33
C SER A 36 -11.76 15.79 0.35
N ALA A 37 -10.68 15.86 -0.43
CA ALA A 37 -9.61 14.85 -0.41
C ALA A 37 -8.86 14.83 0.92
N GLU A 38 -8.58 16.02 1.47
CA GLU A 38 -7.96 16.14 2.79
C GLU A 38 -8.84 15.56 3.89
N ARG A 39 -10.15 15.86 3.90
CA ARG A 39 -11.07 15.29 4.89
C ARG A 39 -11.14 13.76 4.80
N ASP A 40 -11.22 13.22 3.58
CA ASP A 40 -11.24 11.77 3.36
C ASP A 40 -9.91 11.15 3.83
N LEU A 41 -8.77 11.80 3.59
CA LEU A 41 -7.47 11.35 4.11
C LEU A 41 -7.45 11.31 5.64
N TRP A 42 -7.82 12.40 6.32
CA TRP A 42 -7.80 12.45 7.78
C TRP A 42 -8.75 11.46 8.42
N PHE A 43 -9.94 11.29 7.85
CA PHE A 43 -10.91 10.33 8.37
C PHE A 43 -10.44 8.88 8.16
N LEU A 44 -9.79 8.57 7.03
CA LEU A 44 -9.15 7.28 6.81
C LEU A 44 -8.03 7.01 7.82
N LEU A 45 -7.14 7.98 8.04
CA LEU A 45 -6.09 7.89 9.05
C LEU A 45 -6.66 7.70 10.45
N LEU A 46 -7.73 8.41 10.81
CA LEU A 46 -8.39 8.27 12.10
C LEU A 46 -8.92 6.85 12.31
N VAL A 47 -9.73 6.33 11.38
CA VAL A 47 -10.34 5.00 11.56
C VAL A 47 -9.32 3.87 11.50
N THR A 48 -8.22 4.02 10.76
CA THR A 48 -7.16 3.02 10.66
C THR A 48 -6.19 3.08 11.85
N CYS A 49 -5.76 4.29 12.25
CA CYS A 49 -4.67 4.46 13.20
C CYS A 49 -5.13 4.61 14.65
N ALA A 50 -6.39 4.94 14.93
CA ALA A 50 -6.84 5.19 16.31
C ALA A 50 -6.54 4.00 17.24
N VAL A 51 -6.86 2.77 16.83
CA VAL A 51 -6.58 1.56 17.63
C VAL A 51 -5.08 1.31 17.82
N PRO A 52 -4.26 1.16 16.77
CA PRO A 52 -2.83 0.85 16.95
C PRO A 52 -2.06 1.99 17.64
N LEU A 53 -2.40 3.27 17.39
CA LEU A 53 -1.76 4.39 18.09
C LEU A 53 -2.11 4.37 19.58
N THR A 54 -3.39 4.20 19.93
CA THR A 54 -3.82 4.15 21.33
C THR A 54 -3.16 2.97 22.05
N GLY A 55 -3.18 1.78 21.45
CA GLY A 55 -2.53 0.60 22.02
C GLY A 55 -1.02 0.80 22.20
N SER A 56 -0.36 1.35 21.19
CA SER A 56 1.09 1.60 21.22
C SER A 56 1.49 2.65 22.25
N LEU A 57 0.71 3.71 22.40
CA LEU A 57 0.95 4.75 23.39
C LEU A 57 0.77 4.22 24.82
N LEU A 58 -0.26 3.42 25.07
CA LEU A 58 -0.48 2.78 26.37
C LEU A 58 0.64 1.80 26.71
N ASP A 59 1.06 0.96 25.75
CA ASP A 59 2.16 0.03 25.97
C ASP A 59 3.50 0.75 26.14
N PHE A 60 3.77 1.81 25.39
CA PHE A 60 4.97 2.62 25.59
C PHE A 60 4.98 3.31 26.95
N ALA A 61 3.86 3.89 27.39
CA ALA A 61 3.73 4.48 28.71
C ALA A 61 4.01 3.44 29.81
N ARG A 62 3.53 2.20 29.63
CA ARG A 62 3.87 1.07 30.51
C ARG A 62 5.37 0.78 30.51
N LEU A 63 6.03 0.76 29.35
CA LEU A 63 7.49 0.58 29.27
C LEU A 63 8.26 1.70 29.99
N CYS A 64 7.68 2.89 30.08
CA CYS A 64 8.21 4.02 30.86
C CYS A 64 7.81 3.98 32.35
N GLY A 65 7.19 2.90 32.84
CA GLY A 65 6.79 2.73 34.24
C GLY A 65 5.43 3.30 34.63
N ALA A 66 4.61 3.76 33.67
CA ALA A 66 3.28 4.28 33.97
C ALA A 66 2.27 3.14 34.28
N PRO A 67 1.39 3.29 35.29
CA PRO A 67 0.45 2.26 35.72
C PRO A 67 -0.82 2.18 34.85
N VAL A 68 -0.68 1.90 33.56
CA VAL A 68 -1.79 1.98 32.56
C VAL A 68 -2.45 0.64 32.21
N HIS A 69 -2.20 -0.44 32.96
CA HIS A 69 -2.64 -1.80 32.61
C HIS A 69 -4.14 -1.97 32.42
N ALA A 70 -4.97 -1.34 33.27
CA ALA A 70 -6.43 -1.49 33.20
C ALA A 70 -7.05 -0.79 31.98
N TRP A 71 -6.37 0.22 31.43
CA TRP A 71 -6.93 1.08 30.39
C TRP A 71 -6.96 0.40 29.03
N SER A 72 -5.93 -0.36 28.68
CA SER A 72 -5.85 -0.99 27.35
C SER A 72 -6.94 -2.05 27.16
N ALA A 73 -7.17 -2.88 28.17
CA ALA A 73 -8.22 -3.90 28.16
C ALA A 73 -9.63 -3.29 28.10
N ALA A 74 -9.85 -2.17 28.78
CA ALA A 74 -11.14 -1.48 28.77
C ALA A 74 -11.38 -0.72 27.45
N VAL A 75 -10.42 0.04 26.95
CA VAL A 75 -10.64 1.03 25.87
C VAL A 75 -10.52 0.42 24.47
N LEU A 76 -9.54 -0.44 24.22
CA LEU A 76 -9.23 -0.91 22.86
C LEU A 76 -10.36 -1.72 22.22
N PRO A 77 -11.11 -2.59 22.92
CA PRO A 77 -12.24 -3.30 22.32
C PRO A 77 -13.35 -2.36 21.82
N TRP A 78 -13.71 -1.33 22.61
CA TRP A 78 -14.68 -0.32 22.20
C TRP A 78 -14.17 0.53 21.04
N LEU A 79 -12.91 0.93 21.07
CA LEU A 79 -12.31 1.71 19.99
C LEU A 79 -12.31 0.92 18.67
N ARG A 80 -12.02 -0.39 18.72
CA ARG A 80 -12.13 -1.28 17.55
C ARG A 80 -13.56 -1.31 17.00
N LEU A 81 -14.57 -1.43 17.87
CA LEU A 81 -15.97 -1.40 17.45
C LEU A 81 -16.32 -0.07 16.77
N LEU A 82 -15.95 1.07 17.37
CA LEU A 82 -16.20 2.40 16.81
C LEU A 82 -15.52 2.60 15.46
N CYS A 83 -14.26 2.18 15.32
CA CYS A 83 -13.54 2.22 14.04
C CYS A 83 -14.21 1.34 12.97
N SER A 84 -14.65 0.13 13.32
CA SER A 84 -15.37 -0.76 12.39
C SER A 84 -16.72 -0.15 11.96
N LEU A 85 -17.48 0.43 12.90
CA LEU A 85 -18.74 1.14 12.61
C LEU A 85 -18.49 2.33 11.67
N ALA A 86 -17.51 3.18 11.98
CA ALA A 86 -17.18 4.36 11.19
C ALA A 86 -16.71 4.00 9.77
N ALA A 87 -15.80 3.03 9.64
CA ALA A 87 -15.32 2.56 8.34
C ALA A 87 -16.45 1.93 7.51
N GLY A 88 -17.29 1.08 8.12
CA GLY A 88 -18.42 0.43 7.46
C GLY A 88 -19.48 1.43 6.99
N TRP A 89 -19.88 2.35 7.86
CA TRP A 89 -20.82 3.43 7.51
C TRP A 89 -20.30 4.26 6.34
N TRP A 90 -19.04 4.70 6.43
CA TRP A 90 -18.44 5.52 5.38
C TRP A 90 -18.33 4.78 4.05
N LEU A 91 -17.89 3.53 4.04
CA LEU A 91 -17.86 2.69 2.84
C LEU A 91 -19.25 2.58 2.19
N VAL A 92 -20.30 2.32 2.99
CA VAL A 92 -21.68 2.24 2.49
C VAL A 92 -22.12 3.56 1.85
N THR A 93 -21.80 4.71 2.47
CA THR A 93 -22.16 6.02 1.90
C THR A 93 -21.46 6.28 0.56
N LEU A 94 -20.17 5.97 0.44
CA LEU A 94 -19.41 6.13 -0.81
C LEU A 94 -19.96 5.25 -1.94
N VAL A 95 -20.26 3.99 -1.63
CA VAL A 95 -20.79 3.04 -2.62
C VAL A 95 -22.20 3.44 -3.07
N ARG A 96 -23.05 3.94 -2.17
CA ARG A 96 -24.41 4.40 -2.49
C ARG A 96 -24.43 5.68 -3.32
N ALA A 97 -23.50 6.60 -3.09
CA ALA A 97 -23.43 7.87 -3.81
C ALA A 97 -23.05 7.71 -5.29
N ARG A 98 -22.60 6.53 -5.72
CA ARG A 98 -22.03 6.33 -7.05
C ARG A 98 -22.91 5.46 -7.96
N PRO A 99 -23.40 5.99 -9.09
CA PRO A 99 -24.01 5.15 -10.12
C PRO A 99 -22.92 4.26 -10.75
N SER A 100 -23.13 2.94 -10.74
CA SER A 100 -22.24 1.99 -11.42
C SER A 100 -23.02 0.83 -12.01
N ARG A 101 -22.53 0.26 -13.11
CA ARG A 101 -23.12 -0.93 -13.76
C ARG A 101 -23.19 -2.15 -12.83
N TRP A 102 -22.24 -2.23 -11.89
CA TRP A 102 -22.19 -3.24 -10.82
C TRP A 102 -22.83 -2.74 -9.51
N GLY A 103 -23.68 -1.71 -9.61
CA GLY A 103 -24.18 -0.94 -8.47
C GLY A 103 -25.04 -1.77 -7.52
N ALA A 104 -25.86 -2.70 -8.01
CA ALA A 104 -26.69 -3.54 -7.15
C ALA A 104 -25.83 -4.44 -6.24
N VAL A 105 -24.90 -5.21 -6.83
CA VAL A 105 -24.00 -6.11 -6.08
C VAL A 105 -23.16 -5.34 -5.07
N ARG A 106 -22.52 -4.23 -5.48
CA ARG A 106 -21.69 -3.42 -4.59
C ARG A 106 -22.49 -2.80 -3.45
N ARG A 107 -23.70 -2.31 -3.73
CA ARG A 107 -24.61 -1.74 -2.72
C ARG A 107 -25.13 -2.77 -1.72
N GLY A 108 -25.16 -4.06 -2.07
CA GLY A 108 -25.46 -5.16 -1.15
C GLY A 108 -24.23 -5.63 -0.37
N ALA A 109 -23.08 -5.76 -1.03
CA ALA A 109 -21.86 -6.27 -0.42
C ALA A 109 -21.27 -5.34 0.65
N ALA A 110 -21.30 -4.02 0.43
CA ALA A 110 -20.78 -3.05 1.40
C ALA A 110 -21.50 -3.09 2.77
N PRO A 111 -22.84 -3.01 2.87
CA PRO A 111 -23.52 -3.12 4.15
C PRO A 111 -23.41 -4.52 4.76
N ALA A 112 -23.38 -5.58 3.96
CA ALA A 112 -23.15 -6.94 4.47
C ALA A 112 -21.78 -7.06 5.14
N LEU A 113 -20.71 -6.57 4.49
CA LEU A 113 -19.36 -6.57 5.04
C LEU A 113 -19.27 -5.72 6.32
N ALA A 114 -19.89 -4.53 6.33
CA ALA A 114 -19.97 -3.67 7.50
C ALA A 114 -20.70 -4.37 8.66
N ALA A 115 -21.82 -5.04 8.39
CA ALA A 115 -22.56 -5.80 9.39
C ALA A 115 -21.72 -6.94 9.97
N VAL A 116 -21.01 -7.71 9.15
CA VAL A 116 -20.10 -8.78 9.62
C VAL A 116 -18.99 -8.20 10.51
N ALA A 117 -18.38 -7.08 10.11
CA ALA A 117 -17.34 -6.44 10.90
C ALA A 117 -17.87 -6.01 12.28
N VAL A 118 -19.01 -5.31 12.31
CA VAL A 118 -19.62 -4.79 13.55
C VAL A 118 -20.10 -5.94 14.44
N THR A 119 -20.85 -6.90 13.90
CA THR A 119 -21.34 -8.05 14.67
C THR A 119 -20.19 -8.87 15.24
N GLY A 120 -19.12 -9.09 14.47
CA GLY A 120 -17.91 -9.75 14.98
C GLY A 120 -17.26 -8.99 16.14
N ARG A 121 -17.22 -7.65 16.09
CA ARG A 121 -16.71 -6.81 17.19
C ARG A 121 -17.62 -6.82 18.42
N VAL A 122 -18.94 -6.74 18.24
CA VAL A 122 -19.91 -6.84 19.34
C VAL A 122 -19.83 -8.21 20.00
N ALA A 123 -19.81 -9.29 19.22
CA ALA A 123 -19.65 -10.65 19.74
C ALA A 123 -18.32 -10.82 20.49
N ALA A 124 -17.23 -10.20 20.05
CA ALA A 124 -15.95 -10.22 20.77
C ALA A 124 -15.97 -9.46 22.11
N LEU A 125 -16.85 -8.47 22.27
CA LEU A 125 -17.06 -7.79 23.57
C LEU A 125 -17.81 -8.70 24.55
N VAL A 126 -18.76 -9.49 24.05
CA VAL A 126 -19.60 -10.38 24.88
C VAL A 126 -18.88 -11.70 25.19
N TRP A 127 -18.15 -12.24 24.21
CA TRP A 127 -17.42 -13.51 24.31
C TRP A 127 -15.93 -13.31 23.96
N PRO A 128 -15.14 -12.76 24.89
CA PRO A 128 -13.71 -12.60 24.71
C PRO A 128 -13.02 -13.95 24.42
N GLY A 129 -12.03 -13.95 23.52
CA GLY A 129 -11.26 -15.15 23.16
C GLY A 129 -11.92 -16.05 22.10
N GLY A 130 -13.14 -15.76 21.66
CA GLY A 130 -13.79 -16.48 20.56
C GLY A 130 -13.27 -16.08 19.17
N THR A 131 -13.57 -16.90 18.15
CA THR A 131 -13.23 -16.62 16.74
C THR A 131 -13.95 -15.41 16.15
N TRP A 132 -14.97 -14.88 16.82
CA TRP A 132 -15.70 -13.68 16.40
C TRP A 132 -14.81 -12.44 16.27
N GLY A 133 -13.82 -12.30 17.16
CA GLY A 133 -12.83 -11.22 17.08
C GLY A 133 -12.01 -11.25 15.78
N VAL A 134 -11.62 -12.45 15.36
CA VAL A 134 -10.90 -12.71 14.10
C VAL A 134 -11.79 -12.34 12.91
N VAL A 135 -13.04 -12.82 12.88
CA VAL A 135 -14.00 -12.52 11.80
C VAL A 135 -14.22 -11.01 11.68
N GLY A 136 -14.44 -10.32 12.81
CA GLY A 136 -14.59 -8.87 12.86
C GLY A 136 -13.34 -8.13 12.36
N SER A 137 -12.14 -8.61 12.72
CA SER A 137 -10.87 -8.07 12.21
C SER A 137 -10.72 -8.24 10.70
N LEU A 138 -10.94 -9.43 10.16
CA LEU A 138 -10.82 -9.70 8.73
C LEU A 138 -11.82 -8.86 7.91
N ALA A 139 -13.08 -8.78 8.37
CA ALA A 139 -14.08 -7.95 7.72
C ALA A 139 -13.73 -6.45 7.79
N THR A 140 -13.15 -5.98 8.91
CA THR A 140 -12.66 -4.60 9.04
C THR A 140 -11.49 -4.34 8.07
N THR A 141 -10.53 -5.26 7.98
CA THR A 141 -9.40 -5.18 7.05
C THR A 141 -9.88 -5.09 5.59
N ALA A 142 -10.81 -5.96 5.20
CA ALA A 142 -11.43 -5.90 3.87
C ALA A 142 -12.19 -4.57 3.64
N SER A 143 -12.91 -4.08 4.65
CA SER A 143 -13.60 -2.78 4.57
C SER A 143 -12.62 -1.64 4.35
N LEU A 144 -11.50 -1.60 5.07
CA LEU A 144 -10.46 -0.58 4.92
C LEU A 144 -9.82 -0.63 3.53
N ALA A 145 -9.48 -1.82 3.04
CA ALA A 145 -8.92 -1.99 1.70
C ALA A 145 -9.90 -1.48 0.62
N TRP A 146 -11.18 -1.81 0.75
CA TRP A 146 -12.21 -1.32 -0.15
C TRP A 146 -12.38 0.20 -0.05
N LEU A 147 -12.41 0.72 1.17
CA LEU A 147 -12.55 2.14 1.46
C LEU A 147 -11.42 2.99 0.86
N CYS A 148 -10.16 2.52 0.90
CA CYS A 148 -9.04 3.13 0.20
C CYS A 148 -9.30 3.25 -1.30
N GLY A 149 -9.77 2.16 -1.92
CA GLY A 149 -10.12 2.13 -3.33
C GLY A 149 -11.26 3.06 -3.70
N GLU A 150 -12.36 3.07 -2.95
CA GLU A 150 -13.48 4.00 -3.20
C GLU A 150 -13.08 5.46 -3.01
N SER A 151 -12.26 5.76 -1.99
CA SER A 151 -11.73 7.11 -1.78
C SER A 151 -10.87 7.55 -2.95
N ALA A 152 -9.95 6.70 -3.43
CA ALA A 152 -9.14 6.98 -4.61
C ALA A 152 -10.02 7.19 -5.86
N VAL A 153 -11.10 6.43 -6.03
CA VAL A 153 -12.02 6.62 -7.17
C VAL A 153 -12.82 7.92 -7.05
N ARG A 154 -13.30 8.28 -5.85
CA ARG A 154 -14.02 9.54 -5.61
C ARG A 154 -13.21 10.76 -6.07
N HIS A 155 -11.90 10.70 -5.89
CA HIS A 155 -10.96 11.77 -6.28
C HIS A 155 -10.35 11.58 -7.68
N GLY A 156 -10.96 10.74 -8.52
CA GLY A 156 -10.59 10.59 -9.94
C GLY A 156 -9.32 9.78 -10.22
N VAL A 157 -8.67 9.22 -9.20
CA VAL A 157 -7.42 8.45 -9.33
C VAL A 157 -7.71 6.98 -9.64
N GLY A 158 -8.73 6.43 -8.97
CA GLY A 158 -9.16 5.04 -9.13
C GLY A 158 -8.19 3.99 -8.59
N TRP A 159 -8.61 2.72 -8.66
CA TRP A 159 -7.84 1.57 -8.16
C TRP A 159 -6.47 1.42 -8.83
N ARG A 160 -6.39 1.67 -10.13
CA ARG A 160 -5.12 1.60 -10.88
C ARG A 160 -4.16 2.70 -10.48
N GLY A 161 -4.66 3.92 -10.28
CA GLY A 161 -3.85 5.04 -9.82
C GLY A 161 -3.40 4.88 -8.36
N LEU A 162 -4.16 4.14 -7.55
CA LEU A 162 -3.72 3.68 -6.23
C LEU A 162 -2.58 2.65 -6.31
N GLY A 163 -2.38 2.02 -7.47
CA GLY A 163 -1.36 0.99 -7.68
C GLY A 163 -1.89 -0.45 -7.52
N VAL A 164 -3.21 -0.63 -7.54
CA VAL A 164 -3.86 -1.94 -7.63
C VAL A 164 -4.07 -2.28 -9.10
N ALA A 165 -3.30 -3.26 -9.58
CA ALA A 165 -3.25 -3.64 -11.00
C ALA A 165 -3.02 -2.45 -11.97
N PRO A 166 -1.91 -1.69 -11.81
CA PRO A 166 -1.62 -0.51 -12.64
C PRO A 166 -1.46 -0.87 -14.12
N HIS A 167 -1.39 0.15 -14.99
CA HIS A 167 -1.14 -0.04 -16.42
C HIS A 167 0.15 -0.83 -16.64
N GLY A 168 0.10 -1.81 -17.54
CA GLY A 168 1.23 -2.71 -17.77
C GLY A 168 1.42 -3.81 -16.72
N ALA A 169 0.59 -3.93 -15.68
CA ALA A 169 0.70 -5.03 -14.70
C ALA A 169 0.66 -6.43 -15.34
N ARG A 170 -0.02 -6.56 -16.49
CA ARG A 170 -0.14 -7.81 -17.25
C ARG A 170 1.00 -8.04 -18.26
N THR A 171 1.91 -7.10 -18.48
CA THR A 171 3.06 -7.31 -19.37
C THR A 171 4.13 -8.14 -18.66
N ALA A 172 5.04 -8.76 -19.41
CA ALA A 172 6.16 -9.51 -18.83
C ALA A 172 7.02 -8.62 -17.91
N ALA A 173 7.38 -7.43 -18.38
CA ALA A 173 8.11 -6.43 -17.59
C ALA A 173 7.33 -6.01 -16.33
N GLY A 174 6.00 -5.84 -16.45
CA GLY A 174 5.18 -5.49 -15.30
C GLY A 174 5.04 -6.60 -14.27
N ARG A 175 5.01 -7.88 -14.68
CA ARG A 175 5.04 -9.01 -13.76
C ARG A 175 6.39 -9.12 -13.06
N LEU A 176 7.49 -8.94 -13.78
CA LEU A 176 8.81 -8.93 -13.16
C LEU A 176 8.92 -7.80 -12.13
N MET A 177 8.52 -6.58 -12.49
CA MET A 177 8.55 -5.46 -11.55
C MET A 177 7.74 -5.77 -10.29
N ALA A 178 6.62 -6.50 -10.40
CA ALA A 178 5.87 -6.95 -9.23
C ALA A 178 6.66 -7.94 -8.36
N VAL A 179 7.37 -8.91 -8.96
CA VAL A 179 8.25 -9.85 -8.24
C VAL A 179 9.42 -9.11 -7.57
N ALA A 180 10.03 -8.15 -8.26
CA ALA A 180 11.12 -7.34 -7.71
C ALA A 180 10.66 -6.48 -6.53
N VAL A 181 9.50 -5.83 -6.63
CA VAL A 181 8.89 -5.07 -5.52
C VAL A 181 8.58 -5.98 -4.34
N PHE A 182 7.97 -7.14 -4.58
CA PHE A 182 7.68 -8.13 -3.56
C PHE A 182 8.96 -8.58 -2.83
N GLY A 183 9.98 -9.00 -3.58
CA GLY A 183 11.25 -9.45 -3.02
C GLY A 183 11.97 -8.33 -2.24
N ALA A 184 11.99 -7.11 -2.78
CA ALA A 184 12.60 -5.97 -2.10
C ALA A 184 11.96 -5.72 -0.73
N VAL A 185 10.62 -5.75 -0.63
CA VAL A 185 9.91 -5.56 0.64
C VAL A 185 10.25 -6.66 1.65
N VAL A 186 10.26 -7.93 1.22
CA VAL A 186 10.63 -9.06 2.10
C VAL A 186 12.04 -8.87 2.69
N VAL A 187 13.00 -8.46 1.85
CA VAL A 187 14.39 -8.22 2.26
C VAL A 187 14.50 -7.05 3.23
N LEU A 188 13.80 -5.95 2.93
CA LEU A 188 13.79 -4.76 3.77
C LEU A 188 13.15 -5.03 5.12
N ALA A 189 12.04 -5.77 5.15
CA ALA A 189 11.37 -6.15 6.39
C ALA A 189 12.27 -7.06 7.24
N SER A 190 12.89 -8.07 6.63
CA SER A 190 13.87 -8.94 7.30
C SER A 190 15.06 -8.16 7.89
N THR A 191 15.63 -7.25 7.10
CA THR A 191 16.74 -6.40 7.54
C THR A 191 16.31 -5.53 8.72
N THR A 192 15.12 -4.95 8.65
CA THR A 192 14.56 -4.08 9.69
C THR A 192 14.34 -4.84 10.99
N VAL A 193 13.72 -6.02 10.94
CA VAL A 193 13.49 -6.87 12.12
C VAL A 193 14.81 -7.37 12.71
N THR A 194 15.79 -7.72 11.88
CA THR A 194 17.13 -8.09 12.36
C THR A 194 17.78 -6.93 13.10
N TRP A 195 17.65 -5.71 12.59
CA TRP A 195 18.18 -4.52 13.25
C TRP A 195 17.44 -4.21 14.55
N MET A 196 16.10 -4.32 14.56
CA MET A 196 15.27 -4.23 15.76
C MET A 196 15.70 -5.24 16.83
N ALA A 197 15.93 -6.50 16.45
CA ALA A 197 16.37 -7.54 17.37
C ALA A 197 17.72 -7.22 18.00
N ARG A 198 18.68 -6.72 17.20
CA ARG A 198 19.98 -6.26 17.72
C ARG A 198 19.83 -5.09 18.70
N LEU A 199 19.01 -4.10 18.37
CA LEU A 199 18.73 -2.98 19.28
C LEU A 199 18.06 -3.47 20.57
N ARG A 200 17.09 -4.37 20.46
CA ARG A 200 16.39 -4.94 21.62
C ARG A 200 17.33 -5.68 22.58
N LEU A 201 18.32 -6.41 22.05
CA LEU A 201 19.27 -7.16 22.86
C LEU A 201 20.38 -6.27 23.45
N GLY A 202 20.89 -5.29 22.69
CA GLY A 202 22.02 -4.45 23.14
C GLY A 202 21.64 -3.21 23.97
N LEU A 203 20.43 -2.67 23.80
CA LEU A 203 20.02 -1.46 24.52
C LEU A 203 19.89 -1.65 26.04
N PRO A 204 19.35 -2.77 26.58
CA PRO A 204 19.28 -2.96 28.02
C PRO A 204 20.65 -2.91 28.73
N GLU A 205 21.71 -3.37 28.06
CA GLU A 205 23.08 -3.32 28.60
C GLU A 205 23.70 -1.92 28.50
N THR A 206 23.49 -1.24 27.35
CA THR A 206 24.16 0.04 27.04
C THR A 206 23.40 1.28 27.54
N ALA A 207 22.08 1.17 27.69
CA ALA A 207 21.18 2.25 28.06
C ALA A 207 19.92 1.68 28.75
N PRO A 208 20.04 1.15 29.99
CA PRO A 208 18.95 0.46 30.70
C PRO A 208 17.74 1.35 31.02
N TRP A 209 17.88 2.66 30.92
CA TRP A 209 16.82 3.65 31.12
C TRP A 209 15.91 3.83 29.90
N LEU A 210 16.29 3.29 28.73
CA LEU A 210 15.48 3.38 27.52
C LEU A 210 14.37 2.32 27.53
N PRO A 211 13.13 2.70 27.13
CA PRO A 211 12.04 1.74 27.03
C PRO A 211 12.33 0.74 25.91
N VAL A 212 12.33 -0.55 26.26
CA VAL A 212 12.52 -1.68 25.34
C VAL A 212 11.47 -2.72 25.67
N LEU A 213 10.84 -3.30 24.64
CA LEU A 213 9.85 -4.36 24.83
C LEU A 213 10.46 -5.57 25.58
N ASP A 214 9.93 -5.82 26.77
CA ASP A 214 10.36 -6.86 27.72
C ASP A 214 9.60 -8.19 27.57
N ARG A 215 8.58 -8.22 26.71
CA ARG A 215 7.71 -9.39 26.48
C ARG A 215 7.69 -9.83 25.02
N ALA A 216 7.02 -10.95 24.75
CA ALA A 216 6.79 -11.39 23.37
C ALA A 216 5.93 -10.36 22.61
N GLN A 217 6.25 -10.11 21.33
CA GLN A 217 5.48 -9.20 20.49
C GLN A 217 4.02 -9.64 20.34
N SER A 218 3.77 -10.95 20.25
CA SER A 218 2.43 -11.53 20.23
C SER A 218 1.62 -11.15 21.48
N ALA A 219 2.24 -11.12 22.66
CA ALA A 219 1.60 -10.73 23.90
C ALA A 219 1.32 -9.22 23.96
N ALA A 220 2.18 -8.37 23.39
CA ALA A 220 1.92 -6.93 23.26
C ALA A 220 0.75 -6.64 22.31
N LEU A 221 0.68 -7.38 21.21
CA LEU A 221 -0.39 -7.25 20.22
C LEU A 221 -1.69 -7.97 20.63
N GLY A 222 -1.67 -8.72 21.73
CA GLY A 222 -2.84 -9.43 22.27
C GLY A 222 -3.31 -10.59 21.40
N TRP A 223 -2.38 -11.31 20.75
CA TRP A 223 -2.72 -12.49 19.95
C TRP A 223 -3.08 -13.66 20.86
N ASN A 224 -4.27 -14.25 20.67
CA ASN A 224 -4.73 -15.43 21.44
C ASN A 224 -4.60 -16.72 20.63
N GLY A 225 -3.88 -16.70 19.51
CA GLY A 225 -3.62 -17.88 18.69
C GLY A 225 -3.30 -17.55 17.23
N PRO A 226 -3.12 -18.59 16.39
CA PRO A 226 -2.74 -18.42 14.98
C PRO A 226 -3.76 -17.62 14.16
N ALA A 227 -5.06 -17.74 14.46
CA ALA A 227 -6.10 -17.01 13.74
C ALA A 227 -6.04 -15.49 14.00
N ASP A 228 -5.81 -15.08 15.25
CA ASP A 228 -5.61 -13.67 15.61
C ASP A 228 -4.35 -13.11 14.95
N MET A 229 -3.25 -13.88 14.97
CA MET A 229 -2.01 -13.54 14.30
C MET A 229 -2.25 -13.28 12.81
N VAL A 230 -2.89 -14.21 12.08
CA VAL A 230 -3.18 -14.03 10.65
C VAL A 230 -4.04 -12.79 10.40
N ALA A 231 -5.10 -12.59 11.18
CA ALA A 231 -5.97 -11.42 11.02
C ALA A 231 -5.22 -10.11 11.30
N ASN A 232 -4.33 -10.09 12.28
CA ASN A 232 -3.51 -8.93 12.59
C ASN A 232 -2.47 -8.66 11.50
N VAL A 233 -1.78 -9.68 10.99
CA VAL A 233 -0.82 -9.52 9.88
C VAL A 233 -1.50 -8.96 8.62
N LEU A 234 -2.69 -9.47 8.29
CA LEU A 234 -3.47 -8.94 7.16
C LEU A 234 -3.90 -7.49 7.39
N PHE A 235 -4.32 -7.16 8.61
CA PHE A 235 -4.64 -5.78 8.99
C PHE A 235 -3.42 -4.88 8.85
N THR A 236 -2.26 -5.27 9.38
CA THR A 236 -1.00 -4.52 9.30
C THR A 236 -0.60 -4.26 7.86
N GLY A 237 -0.61 -5.29 7.00
CA GLY A 237 -0.27 -5.11 5.58
C GLY A 237 -1.20 -4.12 4.85
N VAL A 238 -2.49 -4.12 5.15
CA VAL A 238 -3.44 -3.15 4.58
C VAL A 238 -3.26 -1.76 5.20
N ALA A 239 -3.17 -1.66 6.52
CA ALA A 239 -3.03 -0.39 7.21
C ALA A 239 -1.72 0.31 6.83
N GLU A 240 -0.59 -0.38 6.89
CA GLU A 240 0.71 0.23 6.60
C GLU A 240 0.89 0.52 5.12
N GLU A 241 0.60 -0.43 4.26
CA GLU A 241 0.93 -0.26 2.85
C GLU A 241 -0.22 0.38 2.10
N MET A 242 -1.45 -0.11 2.26
CA MET A 242 -2.57 0.45 1.50
C MET A 242 -3.01 1.83 2.01
N VAL A 243 -3.07 2.03 3.33
CA VAL A 243 -3.46 3.32 3.93
C VAL A 243 -2.26 4.24 4.05
N LEU A 244 -1.24 3.90 4.85
CA LEU A 244 -0.15 4.84 5.17
C LEU A 244 0.78 5.12 4.00
N VAL A 245 0.96 4.21 3.03
CA VAL A 245 1.77 4.45 1.83
C VAL A 245 0.89 4.88 0.66
N GLY A 246 -0.04 4.03 0.24
CA GLY A 246 -0.87 4.29 -0.95
C GLY A 246 -1.82 5.47 -0.79
N ALA A 247 -2.77 5.37 0.15
CA ALA A 247 -3.83 6.35 0.31
C ALA A 247 -3.31 7.72 0.77
N VAL A 248 -2.33 7.78 1.67
CA VAL A 248 -1.69 9.04 2.10
C VAL A 248 -1.11 9.79 0.90
N VAL A 249 -0.34 9.11 0.05
CA VAL A 249 0.25 9.75 -1.14
C VAL A 249 -0.83 10.16 -2.14
N VAL A 250 -1.77 9.27 -2.45
CA VAL A 250 -2.81 9.51 -3.47
C VAL A 250 -3.77 10.63 -3.05
N LEU A 251 -4.37 10.52 -1.86
CA LEU A 251 -5.33 11.50 -1.36
C LEU A 251 -4.63 12.80 -0.96
N GLY A 252 -3.42 12.72 -0.41
CA GLY A 252 -2.62 13.90 -0.09
C GLY A 252 -2.25 14.72 -1.33
N ARG A 253 -1.91 14.07 -2.45
CA ARG A 253 -1.68 14.76 -3.72
C ARG A 253 -2.97 15.33 -4.31
N ALA A 254 -4.10 14.63 -4.20
CA ALA A 254 -5.40 15.18 -4.56
C ALA A 254 -5.77 16.41 -3.71
N ALA A 255 -5.36 16.42 -2.44
CA ALA A 255 -5.43 17.56 -1.52
C ALA A 255 -4.34 18.63 -1.76
N ARG A 256 -3.50 18.48 -2.80
CA ARG A 256 -2.40 19.40 -3.17
C ARG A 256 -1.36 19.61 -2.06
N ARG A 257 -1.16 18.60 -1.20
CA ARG A 257 -0.14 18.62 -0.16
C ARG A 257 1.24 18.31 -0.76
N PRO A 258 2.32 18.97 -0.28
CA PRO A 258 3.66 18.69 -0.77
C PRO A 258 4.11 17.28 -0.38
N LEU A 259 4.85 16.62 -1.28
CA LEU A 259 5.20 15.20 -1.12
C LEU A 259 5.97 14.90 0.17
N TRP A 260 6.87 15.80 0.59
CA TRP A 260 7.67 15.59 1.80
C TRP A 260 6.79 15.52 3.07
N VAL A 261 5.69 16.28 3.13
CA VAL A 261 4.72 16.23 4.25
C VAL A 261 4.04 14.87 4.29
N LEU A 262 3.66 14.34 3.11
CA LEU A 262 2.99 13.05 3.00
C LEU A 262 3.92 11.90 3.41
N CYS A 263 5.20 11.96 3.00
CA CYS A 263 6.22 11.02 3.46
C CYS A 263 6.44 11.11 4.97
N ALA A 264 6.61 12.32 5.52
CA ALA A 264 6.81 12.52 6.95
C ALA A 264 5.61 12.00 7.77
N LEU A 265 4.39 12.29 7.34
CA LEU A 265 3.16 11.80 7.97
C LEU A 265 3.10 10.27 7.99
N SER A 266 3.38 9.63 6.85
CA SER A 266 3.39 8.16 6.75
C SER A 266 4.43 7.53 7.68
N LEU A 267 5.66 8.04 7.69
CA LEU A 267 6.74 7.55 8.55
C LEU A 267 6.44 7.75 10.03
N LEU A 268 5.96 8.94 10.40
CA LEU A 268 5.62 9.26 11.79
C LEU A 268 4.51 8.34 12.30
N LEU A 269 3.44 8.14 11.51
CA LEU A 269 2.35 7.25 11.90
C LEU A 269 2.79 5.78 11.99
N ARG A 270 3.69 5.34 11.11
CA ARG A 270 4.25 3.97 11.18
C ARG A 270 5.03 3.76 12.46
N VAL A 271 5.94 4.66 12.81
CA VAL A 271 6.70 4.58 14.06
C VAL A 271 5.79 4.71 15.27
N ALA A 272 4.83 5.65 15.24
CA ALA A 272 3.89 5.87 16.33
C ALA A 272 3.02 4.63 16.61
N ALA A 273 2.59 3.91 15.56
CA ALA A 273 1.86 2.64 15.65
C ALA A 273 2.71 1.47 16.17
N HIS A 274 3.99 1.71 16.45
CA HIS A 274 4.96 0.74 16.93
C HIS A 274 5.70 1.19 18.18
N LEU A 275 5.23 2.24 18.86
CA LEU A 275 5.83 2.67 20.11
C LEU A 275 5.80 1.59 21.19
N TYR A 276 4.90 0.60 21.10
CA TYR A 276 4.91 -0.57 21.99
C TYR A 276 6.22 -1.37 21.94
N LEU A 277 7.04 -1.21 20.89
CA LEU A 277 8.36 -1.83 20.78
C LEU A 277 9.43 -1.09 21.60
N GLY A 278 9.15 0.13 22.05
CA GLY A 278 10.13 1.04 22.64
C GLY A 278 11.06 1.64 21.58
N VAL A 279 12.30 1.97 21.98
CA VAL A 279 13.33 2.54 21.11
C VAL A 279 13.64 1.69 19.87
N PRO A 280 13.70 0.34 19.93
CA PRO A 280 13.88 -0.49 18.75
C PRO A 280 12.90 -0.19 17.61
N GLY A 281 11.69 0.30 17.91
CA GLY A 281 10.68 0.65 16.91
C GLY A 281 11.12 1.74 15.91
N VAL A 282 12.14 2.54 16.23
CA VAL A 282 12.71 3.55 15.32
C VAL A 282 13.28 2.92 14.04
N ALA A 283 13.70 1.65 14.10
CA ALA A 283 14.13 0.89 12.92
C ALA A 283 13.08 0.85 11.81
N LEU A 284 11.79 0.93 12.14
CA LEU A 284 10.70 0.92 11.17
C LEU A 284 10.66 2.16 10.27
N VAL A 285 11.42 3.22 10.60
CA VAL A 285 11.68 4.33 9.67
C VAL A 285 12.33 3.81 8.39
N LEU A 286 13.26 2.85 8.49
CA LEU A 286 13.93 2.26 7.33
C LEU A 286 12.92 1.53 6.43
N LEU A 287 12.13 0.61 7.02
CA LEU A 287 11.11 -0.13 6.29
C LEU A 287 10.09 0.81 5.64
N GLY A 288 9.55 1.77 6.40
CA GLY A 288 8.57 2.73 5.91
C GLY A 288 9.13 3.63 4.79
N ALA A 289 10.37 4.10 4.92
CA ALA A 289 10.99 4.97 3.93
C ALA A 289 11.26 4.22 2.63
N CYS A 290 11.74 2.98 2.72
CA CYS A 290 11.96 2.15 1.55
C CYS A 290 10.65 1.72 0.91
N ALA A 291 9.61 1.37 1.66
CA ALA A 291 8.28 1.08 1.14
C ALA A 291 7.70 2.29 0.37
N LEU A 292 7.76 3.49 0.96
CA LEU A 292 7.39 4.73 0.28
C LEU A 292 8.19 4.96 -1.00
N LEU A 293 9.52 4.80 -0.95
CA LEU A 293 10.38 5.00 -2.12
C LEU A 293 10.05 4.01 -3.25
N VAL A 294 9.87 2.73 -2.91
CA VAL A 294 9.48 1.68 -3.85
C VAL A 294 8.10 1.98 -4.44
N TYR A 295 7.14 2.42 -3.63
CA TYR A 295 5.82 2.82 -4.11
C TYR A 295 5.88 4.04 -5.03
N LEU A 296 6.58 5.10 -4.63
CA LEU A 296 6.71 6.33 -5.43
C LEU A 296 7.39 6.10 -6.78
N ARG A 297 8.31 5.14 -6.86
CA ARG A 297 8.98 4.77 -8.12
C ARG A 297 8.18 3.82 -8.99
N SER A 298 7.53 2.83 -8.38
CA SER A 298 6.88 1.75 -9.13
C SER A 298 5.39 1.96 -9.38
N GLY A 299 4.72 2.76 -8.54
CA GLY A 299 3.28 2.91 -8.50
C GLY A 299 2.55 1.59 -8.23
N ARG A 300 3.19 0.62 -7.55
CA ARG A 300 2.68 -0.74 -7.37
C ARG A 300 2.44 -1.06 -5.91
N LEU A 301 1.17 -1.09 -5.53
CA LEU A 301 0.76 -1.31 -4.15
C LEU A 301 0.53 -2.78 -3.83
N THR A 302 -0.07 -3.53 -4.77
CA THR A 302 -0.39 -4.95 -4.56
C THR A 302 0.82 -5.83 -4.20
N PRO A 303 1.94 -5.81 -4.96
CA PRO A 303 3.11 -6.60 -4.58
C PRO A 303 3.76 -6.13 -3.27
N LEU A 304 3.57 -4.86 -2.91
CA LEU A 304 4.10 -4.27 -1.69
C LEU A 304 3.34 -4.80 -0.47
N VAL A 305 2.00 -4.73 -0.48
CA VAL A 305 1.11 -5.33 0.53
C VAL A 305 1.39 -6.84 0.65
N ALA A 306 1.46 -7.55 -0.49
CA ALA A 306 1.67 -8.99 -0.50
C ALA A 306 3.04 -9.39 0.07
N GLY A 307 4.10 -8.65 -0.26
CA GLY A 307 5.45 -8.88 0.28
C GLY A 307 5.51 -8.69 1.78
N HIS A 308 4.89 -7.63 2.28
CA HIS A 308 4.78 -7.36 3.72
C HIS A 308 4.04 -8.49 4.43
N VAL A 309 2.81 -8.80 4.00
CA VAL A 309 2.00 -9.89 4.60
C VAL A 309 2.74 -11.23 4.57
N ALA A 310 3.38 -11.56 3.45
CA ALA A 310 4.13 -12.81 3.32
C ALA A 310 5.32 -12.86 4.30
N TYR A 311 6.06 -11.76 4.44
CA TYR A 311 7.15 -11.67 5.40
C TYR A 311 6.65 -11.85 6.84
N ASP A 312 5.62 -11.13 7.24
CA ASP A 312 5.09 -11.18 8.61
C ASP A 312 4.54 -12.57 8.97
N LEU A 313 3.84 -13.22 8.03
CA LEU A 313 3.39 -14.59 8.20
C LEU A 313 4.57 -15.55 8.36
N ALA A 314 5.61 -15.42 7.51
CA ALA A 314 6.80 -16.24 7.62
C ALA A 314 7.52 -16.02 8.96
N ALA A 315 7.74 -14.75 9.34
CA ALA A 315 8.39 -14.39 10.60
C ALA A 315 7.63 -14.90 11.83
N SER A 316 6.31 -15.03 11.74
CA SER A 316 5.48 -15.51 12.85
C SER A 316 5.33 -17.04 12.92
N LEU A 317 5.47 -17.73 11.79
CA LEU A 317 5.30 -19.19 11.69
C LEU A 317 6.61 -19.96 11.79
N VAL A 318 7.74 -19.31 11.53
CA VAL A 318 9.05 -19.96 11.49
C VAL A 318 9.59 -20.12 12.91
N PRO A 319 10.02 -21.34 13.31
CA PRO A 319 10.35 -21.65 14.70
C PRO A 319 11.68 -21.03 15.16
N SER A 320 12.57 -20.62 14.25
CA SER A 320 13.87 -20.07 14.61
C SER A 320 14.34 -18.95 13.67
N PRO A 321 15.19 -18.02 14.15
CA PRO A 321 15.78 -16.97 13.33
C PRO A 321 16.61 -17.50 12.14
N GLU A 322 17.28 -18.64 12.30
CA GLU A 322 18.10 -19.26 11.26
C GLU A 322 17.23 -19.72 10.08
N ALA A 323 16.11 -20.39 10.37
CA ALA A 323 15.16 -20.82 9.34
C ALA A 323 14.55 -19.62 8.61
N LEU A 324 14.30 -18.50 9.31
CA LEU A 324 13.82 -17.27 8.70
C LEU A 324 14.90 -16.66 7.79
N GLY A 325 16.16 -16.68 8.24
CA GLY A 325 17.32 -16.28 7.46
C GLY A 325 17.45 -17.08 6.16
N SER A 326 17.27 -18.42 6.20
CA SER A 326 17.27 -19.27 5.02
C SER A 326 16.15 -18.93 4.04
N LEU A 327 14.93 -18.66 4.52
CA LEU A 327 13.81 -18.24 3.68
C LEU A 327 14.06 -16.90 3.01
N VAL A 328 14.63 -15.94 3.74
CA VAL A 328 14.98 -14.62 3.21
C VAL A 328 16.07 -14.75 2.15
N LEU A 329 17.09 -15.59 2.39
CA LEU A 329 18.13 -15.88 1.41
C LEU A 329 17.55 -16.54 0.15
N ALA A 330 16.64 -17.50 0.30
CA ALA A 330 15.95 -18.11 -0.84
C ALA A 330 15.14 -17.07 -1.63
N ALA A 331 14.42 -16.16 -0.94
CA ALA A 331 13.69 -15.07 -1.57
C ALA A 331 14.63 -14.12 -2.34
N LEU A 332 15.79 -13.80 -1.77
CA LEU A 332 16.84 -13.01 -2.42
C LEU A 332 17.36 -13.67 -3.69
N ILE A 333 17.70 -14.96 -3.62
CA ILE A 333 18.21 -15.72 -4.77
C ILE A 333 17.15 -15.76 -5.88
N CYS A 334 15.89 -16.04 -5.53
CA CYS A 334 14.79 -16.06 -6.50
C CYS A 334 14.56 -14.68 -7.14
N ALA A 335 14.59 -13.60 -6.36
CA ALA A 335 14.43 -12.25 -6.86
C ALA A 335 15.61 -11.82 -7.76
N GLY A 336 16.84 -12.15 -7.35
CA GLY A 336 18.07 -11.90 -8.12
C GLY A 336 18.08 -12.68 -9.44
N ALA A 337 17.75 -13.97 -9.41
CA ALA A 337 17.65 -14.79 -10.61
C ALA A 337 16.57 -14.26 -11.57
N ALA A 338 15.41 -13.89 -11.07
CA ALA A 338 14.34 -13.28 -11.87
C ALA A 338 14.84 -11.99 -12.54
N PHE A 339 15.55 -11.13 -11.79
CA PHE A 339 16.13 -9.90 -12.31
C PHE A 339 17.15 -10.17 -13.43
N VAL A 340 18.08 -11.11 -13.24
CA VAL A 340 19.09 -11.49 -14.26
C VAL A 340 18.42 -12.01 -15.54
N VAL A 341 17.42 -12.89 -15.42
CA VAL A 341 16.68 -13.43 -16.56
C VAL A 341 15.97 -12.33 -17.35
N TRP A 342 15.41 -11.34 -16.65
CA TRP A 342 14.79 -10.21 -17.31
C TRP A 342 15.82 -9.31 -17.99
N PHE A 343 16.92 -9.00 -17.31
CA PHE A 343 17.99 -8.18 -17.86
C PHE A 343 18.52 -8.82 -19.15
N GLY A 344 18.76 -10.13 -19.17
CA GLY A 344 19.20 -10.83 -20.38
C GLY A 344 18.18 -10.84 -21.53
N ARG A 345 16.87 -10.80 -21.25
CA ARG A 345 15.81 -10.83 -22.27
C ARG A 345 15.38 -9.46 -22.77
N PHE A 346 15.52 -8.42 -21.95
CA PHE A 346 14.90 -7.12 -22.19
C PHE A 346 15.84 -5.93 -22.04
N ALA A 347 17.08 -6.12 -21.58
CA ALA A 347 18.08 -5.07 -21.75
C ALA A 347 18.22 -4.82 -23.25
N PRO A 348 18.04 -3.56 -23.73
CA PRO A 348 18.30 -3.25 -25.12
C PRO A 348 19.71 -3.74 -25.44
N ALA A 349 19.83 -4.60 -26.45
CA ALA A 349 21.14 -5.09 -26.88
C ALA A 349 21.99 -3.85 -27.18
N ALA A 350 22.99 -3.60 -26.34
CA ALA A 350 23.78 -2.37 -26.34
C ALA A 350 24.55 -2.13 -27.66
N GLY A 351 24.36 -2.97 -28.68
CA GLY A 351 24.93 -2.84 -30.02
C GLY A 351 23.92 -2.68 -31.17
N ALA A 352 22.60 -2.56 -30.91
CA ALA A 352 21.62 -2.42 -31.99
C ALA A 352 21.53 -0.99 -32.55
N GLU A 353 21.71 0.05 -31.72
CA GLU A 353 21.63 1.45 -32.16
C GLU A 353 22.84 1.87 -33.01
N GLY A 354 24.04 1.35 -32.70
CA GLY A 354 25.25 1.67 -33.48
C GLY A 354 25.26 1.12 -34.92
N ARG A 355 24.52 0.03 -35.21
CA ARG A 355 24.44 -0.50 -36.59
C ARG A 355 23.47 0.28 -37.47
N ALA A 356 22.39 0.82 -36.90
CA ALA A 356 21.41 1.60 -37.67
C ALA A 356 21.98 2.94 -38.17
N GLU A 357 22.81 3.61 -37.37
CA GLU A 357 23.50 4.84 -37.80
C GLU A 357 24.61 4.56 -38.82
N SER A 358 25.38 3.48 -38.65
CA SER A 358 26.41 3.10 -39.63
C SER A 358 25.84 2.71 -41.01
N GLY A 359 24.61 2.18 -41.06
CA GLY A 359 23.90 1.86 -42.30
C GLY A 359 23.38 3.10 -43.04
N ARG A 360 22.78 4.07 -42.32
CA ARG A 360 22.29 5.32 -42.94
C ARG A 360 23.42 6.18 -43.50
N ALA A 361 24.55 6.27 -42.81
CA ALA A 361 25.71 7.02 -43.31
C ALA A 361 26.29 6.43 -44.61
N ARG A 362 26.12 5.12 -44.84
CA ARG A 362 26.57 4.45 -46.07
C ARG A 362 25.62 4.65 -47.25
N ASP A 363 24.32 4.74 -47.01
CA ASP A 363 23.32 4.93 -48.07
C ASP A 363 23.24 6.39 -48.56
N ASP A 364 23.48 7.37 -47.69
CA ASP A 364 23.53 8.79 -48.09
C ASP A 364 24.77 9.15 -48.94
N GLY A 365 25.84 8.35 -48.85
CA GLY A 365 27.02 8.48 -49.70
C GLY A 365 26.81 7.94 -51.13
N ALA A 366 25.98 6.92 -51.31
CA ALA A 366 25.76 6.27 -52.59
C ALA A 366 24.76 7.01 -53.50
N ARG A 367 23.94 7.92 -52.96
CA ARG A 367 22.98 8.73 -53.74
C ARG A 367 23.53 10.08 -54.24
N ARG A 368 24.81 10.37 -54.00
CA ARG A 368 25.46 11.63 -54.41
C ARG A 368 26.49 11.48 -55.54
N VAL A 369 26.45 10.37 -56.26
CA VAL A 369 27.19 10.14 -57.52
C VAL A 369 26.16 9.79 -58.59
#